data_AF-A0AB37S7E3-F1
#
_entry.id   AF-A0AB37S7E3-F1
#
_cell.length_a   1.000
_cell.length_b   1.000
_cell.length_c   1.000
_cell.angle_alpha   90.00
_cell.angle_beta   90.00
_cell.angle_gamma   90.00
#
_symmetry.space_group_name_H-M   'P 1'
#
loop_
_entity.id
_entity.type
_entity.pdbx_description
1 polymer ?
#
loop_
_entity_poly.entity_id
_entity_poly.type
_entity_poly.pdbx_seq_one_letter_code
_entity_poly.pdbx_strand_id
1 'polypeptide(L)'
;MIDHVYISVTDIEKSLIFYSEALKPLGWSVFGNYDSANGPASVPDLYGIGDDVYGKGEGVGSSIWLRKRQPGETGLYLGIVCDTNELVDAAYAAAIKAGGLDEGRPADRTYFAPGYYAANVADLDGNRLEFVHKAWNPKRRP
;
A
#
# COMPACT_ATOMS: atom_id res chain seq x y z
N MET A 1 -10.08 -5.60 -5.18
CA MET A 1 -10.28 -4.77 -3.98
C MET A 1 -8.97 -4.09 -3.64
N ILE A 2 -9.04 -2.80 -3.32
CA ILE A 2 -7.88 -1.99 -2.96
C ILE A 2 -7.43 -2.41 -1.56
N ASP A 3 -6.14 -2.68 -1.38
CA ASP A 3 -5.54 -2.90 -0.06
C ASP A 3 -5.15 -1.55 0.55
N HIS A 4 -4.41 -0.77 -0.22
CA HIS A 4 -3.98 0.54 0.21
C HIS A 4 -3.67 1.49 -0.95
N VAL A 5 -3.61 2.78 -0.66
CA VAL A 5 -3.18 3.83 -1.60
C VAL A 5 -2.12 4.67 -0.92
N TYR A 6 -1.03 5.03 -1.62
CA TYR A 6 -0.18 6.13 -1.14
C TYR A 6 -0.61 7.44 -1.79
N ILE A 7 -0.77 8.46 -0.96
CA ILE A 7 -1.02 9.82 -1.42
C ILE A 7 0.22 10.66 -1.12
N SER A 8 0.82 11.19 -2.18
CA SER A 8 2.05 11.97 -2.10
C SER A 8 1.71 13.45 -1.88
N VAL A 9 2.06 13.97 -0.70
CA VAL A 9 1.69 15.33 -0.24
C VAL A 9 2.93 16.20 0.01
N THR A 10 2.77 17.51 -0.12
CA THR A 10 3.85 18.48 0.07
C THR A 10 4.03 18.90 1.53
N ASP A 11 3.00 18.77 2.36
CA ASP A 11 2.98 19.13 3.78
C ASP A 11 2.23 18.03 4.54
N ILE A 12 2.97 17.19 5.27
CA ILE A 12 2.42 15.99 5.92
C ILE A 12 1.47 16.36 7.05
N GLU A 13 1.86 17.30 7.91
CA GLU A 13 1.07 17.68 9.09
C GLU A 13 -0.29 18.23 8.68
N LYS A 14 -0.32 19.18 7.73
CA LYS A 14 -1.58 19.74 7.23
C LYS A 14 -2.44 18.69 6.52
N SER A 15 -1.81 17.80 5.76
CA SER A 15 -2.53 16.75 5.04
C SER A 15 -3.12 15.73 5.99
N LEU A 16 -2.40 15.33 7.04
CA LEU A 16 -2.90 14.38 8.02
C LEU A 16 -4.16 14.91 8.71
N ILE A 17 -4.15 16.18 9.13
CA ILE A 17 -5.33 16.86 9.69
C ILE A 17 -6.49 16.87 8.69
N PHE A 18 -6.21 17.26 7.44
CA PHE A 18 -7.24 17.31 6.40
C PHE A 18 -7.89 15.94 6.16
N TYR A 19 -7.09 14.90 5.91
CA TYR A 19 -7.60 13.56 5.62
C TYR A 19 -8.26 12.93 6.84
N SER A 20 -7.73 13.12 8.06
CA SER A 20 -8.35 12.58 9.27
C SER A 20 -9.74 13.19 9.49
N GLU A 21 -9.88 14.51 9.37
CA GLU A 21 -11.18 15.17 9.56
C GLU A 21 -12.16 14.86 8.42
N ALA A 22 -11.69 14.81 7.18
CA ALA A 22 -12.53 14.54 6.02
C ALA A 22 -13.08 13.10 6.01
N LEU A 23 -12.29 12.12 6.45
CA LEU A 23 -12.65 10.71 6.38
C LEU A 23 -13.30 10.18 7.68
N LYS A 24 -13.14 10.88 8.81
CA LYS A 24 -13.76 10.49 10.10
C LYS A 24 -15.28 10.24 10.03
N PRO A 25 -16.10 11.03 9.31
CA PRO A 25 -17.54 10.74 9.16
C PRO A 25 -17.84 9.42 8.43
N LEU A 26 -16.87 8.88 7.69
CA LEU A 26 -16.97 7.61 6.95
C LEU A 26 -16.45 6.41 7.77
N GLY A 27 -16.09 6.62 9.05
CA GLY A 27 -15.53 5.56 9.91
C GLY A 27 -14.05 5.32 9.68
N TRP A 28 -13.30 6.28 9.12
CA TRP A 28 -11.85 6.15 8.99
C TRP A 28 -11.12 6.79 10.17
N SER A 29 -9.99 6.22 10.54
CA SER A 29 -9.16 6.71 11.65
C SER A 29 -7.67 6.51 11.40
N VAL A 30 -6.85 7.36 12.02
CA VAL A 30 -5.38 7.20 12.03
C VAL A 30 -5.02 5.98 12.86
N PHE A 31 -4.18 5.09 12.33
CA PHE A 31 -3.82 3.83 13.02
C PHE A 31 -2.33 3.66 13.29
N GLY A 32 -1.46 4.50 12.73
CA GLY A 32 -0.02 4.43 12.99
C GLY A 32 0.85 4.91 11.82
N ASN A 33 2.15 4.93 12.06
CA ASN A 33 3.16 5.38 11.10
C ASN A 33 4.23 4.30 10.90
N TYR A 34 4.80 4.26 9.70
CA TYR A 34 6.04 3.54 9.42
C TYR A 34 7.22 4.52 9.46
N ASP A 35 8.21 4.23 10.30
CA ASP A 35 9.47 4.97 10.39
C ASP A 35 10.52 4.28 9.52
N SER A 36 11.01 4.99 8.51
CA SER A 36 11.98 4.48 7.53
C SER A 36 13.40 4.33 8.07
N ALA A 37 13.72 4.81 9.28
CA ALA A 37 15.09 4.84 9.82
C ALA A 37 15.79 3.48 9.84
N ASN A 38 15.03 2.39 10.02
CA ASN A 38 15.56 1.02 10.04
C ASN A 38 15.07 0.17 8.85
N GLY A 39 14.44 0.81 7.87
CA GLY A 39 13.85 0.19 6.69
C GLY A 39 14.79 0.12 5.48
N PRO A 40 14.35 -0.51 4.38
CA PRO A 40 15.03 -0.38 3.09
C PRO A 40 15.04 1.08 2.62
N ALA A 41 16.14 1.54 2.05
CA ALA A 41 16.31 2.94 1.60
C ALA A 41 15.25 3.41 0.58
N SER A 42 14.59 2.49 -0.11
CA SER A 42 13.54 2.77 -1.09
C SER A 42 12.15 3.00 -0.48
N VAL A 43 11.98 2.76 0.82
CA VAL A 43 10.69 2.89 1.52
C VAL A 43 10.73 4.14 2.40
N PRO A 44 9.96 5.19 2.09
CA PRO A 44 9.96 6.42 2.88
C PRO A 44 9.11 6.28 4.15
N ASP A 45 9.11 7.32 4.99
CA ASP A 45 8.15 7.43 6.09
C ASP A 45 6.71 7.44 5.53
N LEU A 46 5.82 6.71 6.22
CA LEU A 46 4.42 6.58 5.84
C LEU A 46 3.51 6.88 7.03
N TYR A 47 2.40 7.57 6.79
CA TYR A 47 1.44 7.95 7.83
C TYR A 47 0.05 7.37 7.49
N GLY A 48 -0.42 6.43 8.32
CA GLY A 48 -1.52 5.53 7.99
C GLY A 48 -2.89 5.97 8.51
N ILE A 49 -3.88 5.91 7.63
CA ILE A 49 -5.30 6.12 7.91
C ILE A 49 -6.07 4.92 7.34
N GLY A 50 -6.91 4.27 8.13
CA GLY A 50 -7.60 3.04 7.75
C GLY A 50 -9.10 3.18 7.89
N ASP A 51 -9.85 2.44 7.08
CA ASP A 51 -11.28 2.27 7.30
C ASP A 51 -11.57 1.43 8.56
N ASP A 52 -12.83 1.41 8.99
CA ASP A 52 -13.26 0.65 10.17
C ASP A 52 -12.93 -0.85 10.07
N VAL A 53 -12.97 -1.44 8.86
CA VAL A 53 -12.68 -2.87 8.67
C VAL A 53 -11.20 -3.14 8.92
N TYR A 54 -10.33 -2.28 8.39
CA TYR A 54 -8.89 -2.31 8.59
C TYR A 54 -8.57 -2.11 10.07
N GLY A 55 -9.11 -1.06 10.68
CA GLY A 55 -8.84 -0.70 12.08
C GLY A 55 -9.27 -1.78 13.08
N LYS A 56 -10.37 -2.49 12.81
CA LYS A 56 -10.87 -3.58 13.67
C LYS A 56 -10.26 -4.94 13.35
N GLY A 57 -9.63 -5.11 12.19
CA GLY A 57 -9.09 -6.40 11.74
C GLY A 57 -10.17 -7.47 11.51
N GLU A 58 -11.43 -7.06 11.30
CA GLU A 58 -12.58 -7.97 11.12
C GLU A 58 -12.66 -8.57 9.70
N GLY A 59 -11.82 -8.07 8.80
CA GLY A 59 -11.79 -8.49 7.41
C GLY A 59 -10.67 -7.80 6.65
N VAL A 60 -10.77 -7.82 5.32
CA VAL A 60 -9.81 -7.14 4.47
C VAL A 60 -10.28 -5.70 4.24
N GLY A 61 -9.76 -4.76 5.03
CA GLY A 61 -10.04 -3.33 4.92
C GLY A 61 -9.04 -2.58 4.04
N SER A 62 -9.34 -1.31 3.77
CA SER A 62 -8.49 -0.40 3.00
C SER A 62 -7.72 0.57 3.89
N SER A 63 -6.53 0.97 3.44
CA SER A 63 -5.74 2.03 4.09
C SER A 63 -5.22 3.08 3.11
N ILE A 64 -5.04 4.30 3.60
CA ILE A 64 -4.34 5.39 2.93
C ILE A 64 -3.06 5.64 3.71
N TRP A 65 -1.94 5.73 2.99
CA TRP A 65 -0.66 6.12 3.55
C TRP A 65 -0.22 7.44 2.94
N LEU A 66 -0.13 8.48 3.75
CA LEU A 66 0.46 9.74 3.31
C LEU A 66 1.97 9.60 3.30
N ARG A 67 2.63 10.16 2.28
CA ARG A 67 4.08 10.26 2.21
C ARG A 67 4.52 11.59 1.63
N LYS A 68 5.76 11.99 1.92
CA LYS A 68 6.33 13.21 1.35
C LYS A 68 6.51 13.05 -0.16
N ARG A 69 5.90 13.93 -0.94
CA ARG A 69 6.04 13.96 -2.41
C ARG A 69 7.49 14.21 -2.81
N GLN A 70 8.01 13.39 -3.72
CA GLN A 70 9.32 13.62 -4.34
C GLN A 70 9.18 14.40 -5.66
N PRO A 71 10.21 15.17 -6.07
CA PRO A 71 10.23 15.82 -7.38
C PRO A 71 10.04 14.80 -8.51
N GLY A 72 9.13 15.10 -9.45
CA GLY A 72 8.89 14.26 -10.63
C GLY A 72 7.90 13.10 -10.44
N GLU A 73 7.27 12.95 -9.26
CA GLU A 73 6.25 11.91 -9.08
C GLU A 73 4.91 12.28 -9.75
N THR A 74 4.36 11.36 -10.54
CA THR A 74 3.04 11.45 -11.19
C THR A 74 1.88 11.26 -10.22
N GLY A 75 2.09 10.54 -9.10
CA GLY A 75 1.31 10.70 -7.88
C GLY A 75 0.47 9.52 -7.37
N LEU A 76 0.43 8.36 -8.06
CA LEU A 76 -0.35 7.20 -7.62
C LEU A 76 0.53 5.98 -7.30
N TYR A 77 0.37 5.47 -6.07
CA TYR A 77 0.81 4.13 -5.67
C TYR A 77 -0.42 3.38 -5.17
N LEU A 78 -0.69 2.20 -5.71
CA LEU A 78 -1.89 1.43 -5.42
C LEU A 78 -1.54 -0.02 -5.05
N GLY A 79 -1.88 -0.40 -3.82
CA GLY A 79 -1.85 -1.78 -3.35
C GLY A 79 -3.15 -2.52 -3.69
N ILE A 80 -3.02 -3.67 -4.32
CA ILE A 80 -4.12 -4.55 -4.72
C ILE A 80 -4.01 -5.86 -3.93
N VAL A 81 -5.09 -6.22 -3.24
CA VAL A 81 -5.15 -7.45 -2.46
C VAL A 81 -5.04 -8.69 -3.36
N CYS A 82 -4.18 -9.62 -2.96
CA CYS A 82 -4.07 -10.99 -3.43
C CYS A 82 -4.42 -11.96 -2.29
N ASP A 83 -5.13 -13.05 -2.59
CA ASP A 83 -5.57 -14.02 -1.58
C ASP A 83 -4.50 -15.07 -1.23
N THR A 84 -3.42 -15.13 -2.01
CA THR A 84 -2.29 -16.03 -1.79
C THR A 84 -0.99 -15.45 -2.37
N ASN A 85 0.16 -15.99 -1.96
CA ASN A 85 1.46 -15.64 -2.54
C ASN A 85 1.52 -16.01 -4.03
N GLU A 86 0.93 -17.12 -4.44
CA GLU A 86 0.91 -17.54 -5.85
C GLU A 86 0.14 -16.55 -6.73
N LEU A 87 -0.89 -15.90 -6.19
CA LEU A 87 -1.59 -14.83 -6.89
C LEU A 87 -0.75 -13.56 -7.01
N VAL A 88 0.11 -13.27 -6.02
CA VAL A 88 1.10 -12.19 -6.13
C VAL A 88 2.10 -12.50 -7.26
N ASP A 89 2.65 -13.71 -7.27
CA ASP A 89 3.60 -14.16 -8.30
C ASP A 89 2.99 -14.12 -9.69
N ALA A 90 1.75 -14.61 -9.83
CA ALA A 90 1.03 -14.65 -11.10
C ALA A 90 0.70 -13.24 -11.60
N ALA A 91 0.24 -12.34 -10.73
CA ALA A 91 -0.06 -10.96 -11.09
C ALA A 91 1.20 -10.19 -11.51
N TYR A 92 2.29 -10.34 -10.75
CA TYR A 92 3.60 -9.77 -11.10
C TYR A 92 4.08 -10.26 -12.47
N ALA A 93 4.10 -11.58 -12.69
CA ALA A 93 4.55 -12.15 -13.95
C ALA A 93 3.70 -11.66 -15.15
N ALA A 94 2.38 -11.53 -14.95
CA ALA A 94 1.48 -10.99 -15.97
C ALA A 94 1.77 -9.51 -16.28
N ALA A 95 2.00 -8.69 -15.26
CA ALA A 95 2.31 -7.26 -15.41
C ALA A 95 3.65 -7.03 -16.13
N ILE A 96 4.69 -7.77 -15.76
CA ILE A 96 5.99 -7.73 -16.46
C ILE A 96 5.84 -8.18 -17.93
N LYS A 97 5.11 -9.28 -18.18
CA LYS A 97 4.83 -9.74 -19.55
C LYS A 97 4.08 -8.71 -20.39
N ALA A 98 3.23 -7.88 -19.76
CA ALA A 98 2.49 -6.81 -20.40
C ALA A 98 3.32 -5.53 -20.65
N GLY A 99 4.60 -5.52 -20.28
CA GLY A 99 5.51 -4.38 -20.49
C GLY A 99 5.70 -3.48 -19.26
N GLY A 100 5.17 -3.87 -18.11
CA GLY A 100 5.46 -3.18 -16.85
C GLY A 100 6.93 -3.28 -16.46
N LEU A 101 7.42 -2.28 -15.74
CA LEU A 101 8.80 -2.20 -15.28
C LEU A 101 8.94 -2.81 -13.88
N ASP A 102 9.96 -3.64 -13.69
CA ASP A 102 10.28 -4.24 -12.39
C ASP A 102 10.71 -3.17 -11.39
N GLU A 103 9.92 -2.99 -10.33
CA GLU A 103 10.28 -2.13 -9.19
C GLU A 103 10.44 -2.94 -7.89
N GLY A 104 10.29 -4.27 -7.96
CA GLY A 104 10.40 -5.14 -6.80
C GLY A 104 9.80 -6.50 -7.07
N ARG A 105 10.65 -7.51 -7.25
CA ARG A 105 10.21 -8.91 -7.39
C ARG A 105 9.39 -9.39 -6.19
N PRO A 106 8.52 -10.40 -6.38
CA PRO A 106 7.79 -11.03 -5.28
C PRO A 106 8.73 -11.49 -4.16
N ALA A 107 8.48 -11.01 -2.95
CA ALA A 107 9.27 -11.33 -1.76
C ALA A 107 8.51 -11.00 -0.46
N ASP A 108 8.95 -11.62 0.64
CA ASP A 108 8.54 -11.23 1.99
C ASP A 108 9.06 -9.82 2.33
N ARG A 109 8.18 -8.98 2.87
CA ARG A 109 8.43 -7.61 3.34
C ARG A 109 8.35 -7.55 4.86
N THR A 110 9.19 -8.34 5.52
CA THR A 110 9.19 -8.49 7.00
C THR A 110 9.43 -7.19 7.76
N TYR A 111 9.96 -6.16 7.11
CA TYR A 111 10.11 -4.82 7.64
C TYR A 111 8.78 -4.05 7.79
N PHE A 112 7.71 -4.45 7.09
CA PHE A 112 6.36 -3.95 7.34
C PHE A 112 5.65 -4.77 8.43
N ALA A 113 5.63 -6.10 8.26
CA ALA A 113 5.17 -7.05 9.26
C ALA A 113 5.52 -8.50 8.85
N PRO A 114 5.64 -9.44 9.79
CA PRO A 114 5.68 -10.87 9.48
C PRO A 114 4.44 -11.30 8.67
N GLY A 115 4.64 -12.04 7.57
CA GLY A 115 3.55 -12.50 6.72
C GLY A 115 3.05 -11.49 5.68
N TYR A 116 3.78 -10.39 5.46
CA TYR A 116 3.54 -9.44 4.37
C TYR A 116 4.33 -9.90 3.13
N TYR A 117 3.66 -10.41 2.10
CA TYR A 117 4.28 -10.84 0.85
C TYR A 117 3.82 -9.95 -0.31
N ALA A 118 4.76 -9.38 -1.08
CA ALA A 118 4.41 -8.42 -2.12
C ALA A 118 5.40 -8.31 -3.28
N ALA A 119 4.87 -7.82 -4.41
CA ALA A 119 5.60 -7.47 -5.61
C ALA A 119 5.18 -6.09 -6.14
N ASN A 120 6.12 -5.37 -6.75
CA ASN A 120 5.96 -4.00 -7.24
C ASN A 120 6.28 -3.90 -8.73
N VAL A 121 5.41 -3.21 -9.46
CA VAL A 121 5.57 -2.94 -10.89
C VAL A 121 5.16 -1.50 -11.18
N ALA A 122 5.97 -0.79 -11.96
CA ALA A 122 5.53 0.45 -12.58
C ALA A 122 4.81 0.14 -13.90
N ASP A 123 3.66 0.79 -14.11
CA ASP A 123 2.95 0.69 -15.39
C ASP A 123 3.61 1.54 -16.50
N LEU A 124 2.97 1.59 -17.66
CA LEU A 124 3.50 2.27 -18.85
C LEU A 124 3.56 3.80 -18.73
N ASP A 125 2.87 4.36 -17.73
CA ASP A 125 2.78 5.80 -17.46
C ASP A 125 3.49 6.19 -16.14
N GLY A 126 4.13 5.21 -15.48
CA GLY A 126 4.87 5.41 -14.24
C GLY A 126 4.02 5.41 -12.97
N ASN A 127 2.77 4.95 -13.01
CA ASN A 127 2.01 4.64 -11.78
C ASN A 127 2.58 3.38 -11.14
N ARG A 128 2.61 3.33 -9.81
CA ARG A 128 3.16 2.18 -9.08
C ARG A 128 2.04 1.27 -8.60
N LEU A 129 2.14 0.00 -8.93
CA LEU A 129 1.24 -1.04 -8.46
C LEU A 129 1.98 -1.95 -7.49
N GLU A 130 1.32 -2.30 -6.40
CA GLU A 130 1.76 -3.35 -5.50
C GLU A 130 0.72 -4.47 -5.48
N PHE A 131 1.14 -5.70 -5.77
CA PHE A 131 0.34 -6.89 -5.54
C PHE A 131 0.71 -7.43 -4.17
N VAL A 132 -0.24 -7.46 -3.24
CA VAL A 132 0.04 -7.73 -1.83
C VAL A 132 -0.85 -8.83 -1.27
N HIS A 133 -0.22 -9.82 -0.62
CA HIS A 133 -0.87 -10.78 0.23
C HIS A 133 -0.38 -10.60 1.67
N LYS A 134 -1.31 -10.38 2.59
CA LYS A 134 -1.06 -10.29 4.03
C LYS A 134 -1.63 -11.53 4.68
N ALA A 135 -0.80 -12.36 5.30
CA ALA A 135 -1.20 -13.68 5.79
C ALA A 135 -2.30 -13.66 6.87
N TRP A 136 -2.51 -12.52 7.53
CA TRP A 136 -3.58 -12.32 8.53
C TRP A 136 -4.92 -11.92 7.91
N ASN A 137 -4.95 -11.53 6.64
CA ASN A 137 -6.19 -11.20 5.96
C ASN A 137 -6.97 -12.48 5.64
N PRO A 138 -8.29 -12.55 5.93
CA PRO A 138 -9.09 -13.65 5.46
C PRO A 138 -9.13 -13.65 3.92
N LYS A 139 -9.22 -14.84 3.33
CA LYS A 139 -9.44 -14.94 1.88
C LYS A 139 -10.72 -14.22 1.50
N ARG A 140 -10.68 -13.43 0.42
CA ARG A 140 -11.88 -12.84 -0.16
C ARG A 140 -12.79 -13.99 -0.58
N ARG A 141 -14.06 -13.93 -0.19
CA ARG A 141 -15.05 -14.96 -0.54
C ARG A 141 -15.10 -15.10 -2.07
N PRO A 142 -15.18 -16.33 -2.62
CA PRO A 142 -15.32 -16.55 -4.05
C PRO A 142 -16.61 -15.93 -4.61
#